data_AF-A0A328CB09-F1
#
_entry.id   AF-A0A328CB09-F1
#
_cell.length_a   1.000
_cell.length_b   1.000
_cell.length_c   1.000
_cell.angle_alpha   90.00
_cell.angle_beta   90.00
_cell.angle_gamma   90.00
#
_symmetry.space_group_name_H-M   'P 1'
#
loop_
_entity.id
_entity.type
_entity.pdbx_description
1 polymer ?
#
loop_
_entity_poly.entity_id
_entity_poly.type
_entity_poly.pdbx_seq_one_letter_code
_entity_poly.pdbx_strand_id
1 'polypeptide(L)'
;MALKNENENSHAGLHPALVAITWEAGHRWTAALWEDRGSDLKGALQGLVEARLLAALSVPPAQYLEERQAAAPLSFDVALYTAVGSAGQAALRELGFAPVDEAFDRAALERLSVFRNEARRVGALVPEDPLELWRLEISRPEPTLKRVIEEACTAAATRQAGKVFGEQPGWPSKVLVDQIGARISLQVTPDVAGLERLAALLIDASPGTLGWVEPVAFQALCDLLAVVLQAAGKGPVEWATSPVDAISGLAPPPMVRVRRRGSWRALWLGRDLMRGLLLPWSRQAPGDALKAMLADYLR
;
A
#
# COMPACT_ATOMS: atom_id res chain seq x y z
N MET A 1 20.82 -4.42 -40.01
CA MET A 1 20.11 -5.09 -38.90
C MET A 1 20.78 -4.66 -37.61
N ALA A 2 20.27 -3.63 -36.96
CA ALA A 2 20.76 -3.17 -35.67
C ALA A 2 20.08 -4.00 -34.57
N LEU A 3 20.89 -4.56 -33.68
CA LEU A 3 20.46 -5.32 -32.52
C LEU A 3 19.58 -4.44 -31.63
N LYS A 4 18.32 -4.85 -31.42
CA LYS A 4 17.47 -4.35 -30.35
C LYS A 4 18.14 -4.71 -29.03
N ASN A 5 18.70 -3.73 -28.33
CA ASN A 5 18.99 -3.86 -26.91
C ASN A 5 17.63 -3.89 -26.17
N GLU A 6 17.12 -5.09 -25.94
CA GLU A 6 16.03 -5.34 -25.00
C GLU A 6 16.54 -5.07 -23.58
N ASN A 7 16.47 -3.82 -23.15
CA ASN A 7 16.44 -3.51 -21.72
C ASN A 7 15.07 -3.95 -21.20
N GLU A 8 15.02 -5.16 -20.66
CA GLU A 8 13.85 -5.81 -20.02
C GLU A 8 13.28 -5.04 -18.80
N ASN A 9 13.87 -3.90 -18.43
CA ASN A 9 13.34 -3.01 -17.39
C ASN A 9 12.44 -1.87 -17.93
N SER A 10 12.18 -1.83 -19.24
CA SER A 10 11.21 -0.91 -19.82
C SER A 10 9.84 -1.57 -19.89
N HIS A 11 8.95 -1.24 -18.96
CA HIS A 11 7.55 -1.66 -18.99
C HIS A 11 6.77 -0.94 -20.11
N ALA A 12 7.13 -1.17 -21.38
CA ALA A 12 6.34 -0.86 -22.58
C ALA A 12 5.47 0.41 -22.47
N GLY A 13 6.10 1.58 -22.27
CA GLY A 13 5.42 2.88 -22.25
C GLY A 13 4.94 3.41 -20.89
N LEU A 14 4.84 2.58 -19.83
CA LEU A 14 4.64 3.06 -18.45
C LEU A 14 5.99 3.21 -17.75
N HIS A 15 6.23 4.35 -17.12
CA HIS A 15 7.46 4.54 -16.36
C HIS A 15 7.53 3.53 -15.20
N PRO A 16 8.62 2.75 -15.07
CA PRO A 16 8.71 1.69 -14.06
C PRO A 16 8.80 2.22 -12.63
N ALA A 17 9.18 3.49 -12.44
CA ALA A 17 9.34 4.09 -11.12
C ALA A 17 8.26 5.14 -10.82
N LEU A 18 7.80 5.13 -9.58
CA LEU A 18 6.99 6.19 -8.99
C LEU A 18 7.88 7.25 -8.39
N VAL A 19 7.56 8.51 -8.65
CA VAL A 19 8.20 9.64 -7.98
C VAL A 19 7.24 10.18 -6.93
N ALA A 20 7.74 10.36 -5.72
CA ALA A 20 7.02 11.13 -4.71
C ALA A 20 7.20 12.62 -5.01
N ILE A 21 6.10 13.29 -5.35
CA ILE A 21 6.10 14.70 -5.70
C ILE A 21 5.46 15.48 -4.55
N THR A 22 6.17 16.49 -4.05
CA THR A 22 5.65 17.39 -3.01
C THR A 22 4.88 18.53 -3.64
N TRP A 23 3.57 18.56 -3.42
CA TRP A 23 2.67 19.64 -3.81
C TRP A 23 2.40 20.58 -2.62
N GLU A 24 1.79 21.74 -2.87
CA GLU A 24 1.45 22.70 -1.81
C GLU A 24 0.53 22.07 -0.74
N ALA A 25 -0.45 21.27 -1.18
CA ALA A 25 -1.37 20.59 -0.29
C ALA A 25 -0.72 19.41 0.49
N GLY A 26 0.39 18.85 -0.01
CA GLY A 26 1.04 17.67 0.56
C GLY A 26 1.72 16.80 -0.50
N HIS A 27 2.20 15.62 -0.10
CA HIS A 27 2.86 14.70 -1.03
C HIS A 27 1.85 13.90 -1.84
N ARG A 28 2.15 13.66 -3.11
CA ARG A 28 1.41 12.74 -3.98
C ARG A 28 2.39 11.74 -4.57
N TRP A 29 1.96 10.50 -4.71
CA TRP A 29 2.71 9.53 -5.51
C TRP A 29 2.33 9.74 -6.96
N THR A 30 3.30 9.83 -7.86
CA THR A 30 3.00 10.10 -9.26
C THR A 30 3.73 9.11 -10.16
N ALA A 31 3.00 8.54 -11.11
CA ALA A 31 3.51 7.77 -12.24
C ALA A 31 3.42 8.60 -13.52
N ALA A 32 4.21 8.24 -14.53
CA ALA A 32 4.08 8.78 -15.87
C ALA A 32 3.75 7.68 -16.88
N LEU A 33 2.76 7.95 -17.74
CA LEU A 33 2.44 7.12 -18.90
C LEU A 33 2.91 7.84 -20.17
N TRP A 34 3.89 7.27 -20.85
CA TRP A 34 4.48 7.83 -22.07
C TRP A 34 3.87 7.28 -23.36
N GLU A 35 3.34 6.05 -23.33
CA GLU A 35 2.67 5.43 -24.48
C GLU A 35 1.35 4.75 -24.06
N ASP A 36 0.36 4.75 -24.95
CA ASP A 36 -0.91 4.07 -24.68
C ASP A 36 -0.70 2.56 -24.66
N ARG A 37 -1.17 1.93 -23.58
CA ARG A 37 -1.07 0.48 -23.36
C ARG A 37 -2.39 -0.25 -23.55
N GLY A 38 -3.47 0.45 -23.92
CA GLY A 38 -4.79 -0.15 -24.08
C GLY A 38 -5.21 -0.99 -22.87
N SER A 39 -5.55 -2.26 -23.10
CA SER A 39 -5.97 -3.19 -22.03
C SER A 39 -4.86 -3.54 -21.03
N ASP A 40 -3.59 -3.47 -21.43
CA ASP A 40 -2.46 -3.87 -20.58
C ASP A 40 -2.15 -2.83 -19.50
N LEU A 41 -2.67 -1.60 -19.65
CA LEU A 41 -2.52 -0.52 -18.69
C LEU A 41 -3.00 -0.93 -17.29
N LYS A 42 -4.09 -1.69 -17.22
CA LYS A 42 -4.69 -2.12 -15.96
C LYS A 42 -3.72 -2.94 -15.12
N GLY A 43 -3.17 -4.02 -15.68
CA GLY A 43 -2.27 -4.91 -14.95
C GLY A 43 -0.97 -4.20 -14.53
N ALA A 44 -0.44 -3.32 -15.40
CA ALA A 44 0.75 -2.55 -15.10
C ALA A 44 0.54 -1.57 -13.94
N LEU A 45 -0.56 -0.80 -13.96
CA LEU A 45 -0.90 0.13 -12.87
C LEU A 45 -1.26 -0.60 -11.57
N GLN A 46 -1.97 -1.74 -11.65
CA GLN A 46 -2.25 -2.57 -10.47
C GLN A 46 -0.96 -3.00 -9.79
N GLY A 47 0.00 -3.56 -10.55
CA GLY A 47 1.29 -3.96 -10.00
C GLY A 47 2.04 -2.81 -9.35
N LEU A 48 2.00 -1.62 -9.97
CA LEU A 48 2.68 -0.43 -9.46
C LEU A 48 2.05 0.12 -8.17
N VAL A 49 0.72 0.23 -8.12
CA VAL A 49 -0.02 0.67 -6.92
C VAL A 49 0.16 -0.33 -5.79
N GLU A 50 0.04 -1.64 -6.08
CA GLU A 50 0.24 -2.70 -5.09
C GLU A 50 1.65 -2.67 -4.51
N ALA A 51 2.68 -2.61 -5.36
CA ALA A 51 4.06 -2.57 -4.91
C ALA A 51 4.34 -1.34 -4.05
N ARG A 52 3.84 -0.17 -4.47
CA ARG A 52 4.06 1.08 -3.72
C ARG A 52 3.36 1.08 -2.38
N LEU A 53 2.08 0.71 -2.37
CA LEU A 53 1.30 0.68 -1.15
C LEU A 53 1.91 -0.33 -0.17
N LEU A 54 2.25 -1.52 -0.64
CA LEU A 54 2.84 -2.54 0.22
C LEU A 54 4.20 -2.13 0.77
N ALA A 55 5.05 -1.48 -0.04
CA ALA A 55 6.32 -0.93 0.42
C ALA A 55 6.11 0.15 1.51
N ALA A 56 5.16 1.05 1.33
CA ALA A 56 4.85 2.10 2.30
C ALA A 56 4.27 1.54 3.61
N LEU A 57 3.45 0.49 3.54
CA LEU A 57 2.80 -0.12 4.71
C LEU A 57 3.70 -1.10 5.47
N SER A 58 4.74 -1.63 4.81
CA SER A 58 5.67 -2.60 5.41
C SER A 58 6.83 -1.93 6.18
N VAL A 59 6.86 -0.60 6.25
CA VAL A 59 7.90 0.18 6.92
C VAL A 59 8.01 -0.21 8.42
N PRO A 60 9.18 -0.67 8.90
CA PRO A 60 9.35 -1.07 10.29
C PRO A 60 9.18 0.09 11.28
N PRO A 61 8.90 -0.20 12.56
CA PRO A 61 8.63 0.83 13.58
C PRO A 61 9.70 1.92 13.72
N ALA A 62 10.99 1.59 13.64
CA ALA A 62 12.07 2.57 13.74
C ALA A 62 12.04 3.56 12.55
N GLN A 63 11.99 3.02 11.34
CA GLN A 63 11.90 3.82 10.11
C GLN A 63 10.61 4.64 10.06
N TYR A 64 9.49 4.09 10.53
CA TYR A 64 8.23 4.84 10.66
C TYR A 64 8.39 6.10 11.53
N LEU A 65 9.12 6.02 12.64
CA LEU A 65 9.36 7.17 13.53
C LEU A 65 10.23 8.24 12.86
N GLU A 66 11.20 7.83 12.04
CA GLU A 66 12.07 8.73 11.26
C GLU A 66 11.28 9.43 10.14
N GLU A 67 10.45 8.66 9.42
CA GLU A 67 9.69 9.13 8.27
C GLU A 67 8.42 9.89 8.63
N ARG A 68 7.95 9.81 9.88
CA ARG A 68 6.72 10.49 10.32
C ARG A 68 6.70 12.00 10.05
N GLN A 69 7.88 12.63 10.00
CA GLN A 69 7.98 14.05 9.69
C GLN A 69 7.62 14.36 8.22
N ALA A 70 7.69 13.39 7.33
CA ALA A 70 7.17 13.51 5.98
C ALA A 70 5.64 13.41 5.99
N ALA A 71 4.95 14.26 5.24
CA ALA A 71 3.50 14.18 5.19
C ALA A 71 3.05 12.90 4.45
N ALA A 72 2.02 12.24 4.98
CA ALA A 72 1.45 11.06 4.35
C ALA A 72 0.92 11.39 2.92
N PRO A 73 0.98 10.43 1.97
CA PRO A 73 0.61 10.69 0.58
C PRO A 73 -0.89 10.97 0.44
N LEU A 74 -1.26 12.04 -0.24
CA LEU A 74 -2.66 12.44 -0.43
C LEU A 74 -3.36 11.63 -1.52
N SER A 75 -2.64 11.28 -2.57
CA SER A 75 -3.18 10.58 -3.73
C SER A 75 -2.10 9.79 -4.46
N PHE A 76 -2.57 8.94 -5.37
CA PHE A 76 -1.77 8.36 -6.43
C PHE A 76 -2.22 8.98 -7.76
N ASP A 77 -1.31 9.67 -8.42
CA ASP A 77 -1.55 10.38 -9.67
C ASP A 77 -0.86 9.65 -10.84
N VAL A 78 -1.45 9.72 -12.03
CA VAL A 78 -0.85 9.28 -13.30
C VAL A 78 -0.86 10.46 -14.26
N ALA A 79 0.33 10.97 -14.59
CA ALA A 79 0.51 11.99 -15.61
C ALA A 79 0.61 11.33 -16.99
N LEU A 80 -0.32 11.67 -17.88
CA LEU A 80 -0.38 11.11 -19.23
C LEU A 80 0.36 12.03 -20.20
N TYR A 81 1.42 11.53 -20.81
CA TYR A 81 2.18 12.21 -21.88
C TYR A 81 1.73 11.76 -23.27
N THR A 82 0.63 11.02 -23.34
CA THR A 82 0.08 10.46 -24.58
C THR A 82 -1.43 10.42 -24.47
N ALA A 83 -2.11 10.52 -25.61
CA ALA A 83 -3.55 10.35 -25.66
C ALA A 83 -3.88 8.87 -25.45
N VAL A 84 -4.71 8.58 -24.44
CA VAL A 84 -5.11 7.22 -24.10
C VAL A 84 -6.47 6.91 -24.73
N GLY A 85 -6.55 5.80 -25.47
CA GLY A 85 -7.78 5.34 -26.08
C GLY A 85 -8.84 4.90 -25.06
N SER A 86 -10.04 4.59 -25.54
CA SER A 86 -11.19 4.21 -24.70
C SER A 86 -10.90 3.02 -23.78
N ALA A 87 -10.12 2.04 -24.25
CA ALA A 87 -9.73 0.88 -23.45
C ALA A 87 -8.84 1.27 -22.25
N GLY A 88 -7.85 2.14 -22.45
CA GLY A 88 -6.99 2.59 -21.37
C GLY A 88 -7.72 3.52 -20.39
N GLN A 89 -8.61 4.38 -20.87
CA GLN A 89 -9.48 5.17 -19.99
C GLN A 89 -10.41 4.30 -19.16
N ALA A 90 -10.97 3.23 -19.75
CA ALA A 90 -11.78 2.26 -19.01
C ALA A 90 -10.95 1.54 -17.93
N ALA A 91 -9.71 1.17 -18.24
CA ALA A 91 -8.78 0.58 -17.27
C ALA A 91 -8.50 1.52 -16.09
N LEU A 92 -8.23 2.81 -16.34
CA LEU A 92 -8.02 3.82 -15.29
C LEU A 92 -9.25 3.93 -14.36
N ARG A 93 -10.45 4.05 -14.95
CA ARG A 93 -11.70 4.14 -14.17
C ARG A 93 -11.98 2.88 -13.36
N GLU A 94 -11.71 1.70 -13.91
CA GLU A 94 -11.90 0.43 -13.18
C GLU A 94 -10.97 0.33 -11.96
N LEU A 95 -9.80 0.97 -12.03
CA LEU A 95 -8.87 1.07 -10.90
C LEU A 95 -9.21 2.20 -9.92
N GLY A 96 -10.30 2.93 -10.12
CA GLY A 96 -10.73 4.04 -9.27
C GLY A 96 -10.08 5.38 -9.59
N PHE A 97 -9.29 5.48 -10.68
CA PHE A 97 -8.75 6.77 -11.10
C PHE A 97 -9.84 7.61 -11.76
N ALA A 98 -9.82 8.91 -11.46
CA ALA A 98 -10.66 9.92 -12.09
C ALA A 98 -9.79 10.96 -12.81
N PRO A 99 -10.23 11.51 -13.95
CA PRO A 99 -9.54 12.64 -14.57
C PRO A 99 -9.60 13.85 -13.64
N VAL A 100 -8.52 14.62 -13.61
CA VAL A 100 -8.40 15.83 -12.81
C VAL A 100 -8.57 17.04 -13.73
N ASP A 101 -9.58 17.86 -13.45
CA ASP A 101 -9.82 19.14 -14.14
C ASP A 101 -9.03 20.28 -13.47
N GLU A 102 -7.73 20.05 -13.28
CA GLU A 102 -6.78 21.01 -12.74
C GLU A 102 -5.83 21.41 -13.88
N ALA A 103 -5.79 22.69 -14.23
CA ALA A 103 -4.77 23.19 -15.14
C ALA A 103 -3.38 23.05 -14.49
N PHE A 104 -2.40 22.52 -15.21
CA PHE A 104 -1.03 22.46 -14.73
C PHE A 104 -0.45 23.87 -14.64
N ASP A 105 -0.24 24.37 -13.42
CA ASP A 105 0.55 25.58 -13.22
C ASP A 105 2.04 25.31 -13.49
N ARG A 106 2.82 26.39 -13.57
CA ARG A 106 4.27 26.30 -13.84
C ARG A 106 5.00 25.44 -12.81
N ALA A 107 4.62 25.51 -11.54
CA ALA A 107 5.29 24.77 -10.47
C ALA A 107 4.97 23.26 -10.56
N ALA A 108 3.76 22.90 -10.98
CA ALA A 108 3.36 21.53 -11.28
C ALA A 108 4.19 20.96 -12.44
N LEU A 109 4.33 21.72 -13.53
CA LEU A 109 5.13 21.32 -14.69
C LEU A 109 6.62 21.17 -14.35
N GLU A 110 7.18 22.10 -13.56
CA GLU A 110 8.56 22.00 -13.09
C GLU A 110 8.79 20.73 -12.25
N ARG A 111 7.85 20.35 -11.38
CA ARG A 111 7.91 19.10 -10.61
C ARG A 111 7.81 17.86 -11.49
N LEU A 112 6.94 17.87 -12.49
CA LEU A 112 6.74 16.75 -13.41
C LEU A 112 7.87 16.62 -14.46
N SER A 113 8.72 17.63 -14.59
CA SER A 113 9.86 17.62 -15.52
C SER A 113 10.83 16.45 -15.34
N VAL A 114 10.86 15.84 -14.15
CA VAL A 114 11.63 14.62 -13.86
C VAL A 114 11.29 13.49 -14.83
N PHE A 115 10.01 13.26 -15.11
CA PHE A 115 9.56 12.19 -15.99
C PHE A 115 9.97 12.45 -17.44
N ARG A 116 9.92 13.70 -17.90
CA ARG A 116 10.41 14.06 -19.23
C ARG A 116 11.92 13.83 -19.35
N ASN A 117 12.69 14.21 -18.33
CA ASN A 117 14.14 14.00 -18.33
C ASN A 117 14.48 12.50 -18.35
N GLU A 118 13.72 11.69 -17.62
CA GLU A 118 13.84 10.22 -17.66
C GLU A 118 13.46 9.64 -19.02
N ALA A 119 12.38 10.11 -19.64
CA ALA A 119 11.97 9.71 -20.99
C ALA A 119 13.09 9.98 -22.01
N ARG A 120 13.65 11.18 -21.99
CA ARG A 120 14.78 11.56 -22.86
C ARG A 120 16.01 10.68 -22.62
N ARG A 121 16.31 10.35 -21.36
CA ARG A 121 17.45 9.47 -21.00
C ARG A 121 17.31 8.07 -21.57
N VAL A 122 16.08 7.56 -21.68
CA VAL A 122 15.81 6.24 -22.29
C VAL A 122 15.48 6.31 -23.78
N GLY A 123 15.64 7.49 -24.40
CA GLY A 123 15.41 7.69 -25.83
C GLY A 123 13.95 7.80 -26.26
N ALA A 124 13.01 7.93 -25.31
CA ALA A 124 11.60 8.15 -25.61
C ALA A 124 11.33 9.61 -25.98
N LEU A 125 10.52 9.82 -27.02
CA LEU A 125 10.03 11.14 -27.43
C LEU A 125 8.66 11.37 -26.83
N VAL A 126 8.59 12.19 -25.79
CA VAL A 126 7.35 12.57 -25.12
C VAL A 126 7.12 14.08 -25.26
N PRO A 127 5.86 14.56 -25.23
CA PRO A 127 5.56 15.98 -25.13
C PRO A 127 6.30 16.66 -23.95
N GLU A 128 6.50 17.97 -24.05
CA GLU A 128 7.18 18.72 -22.97
C GLU A 128 6.38 18.71 -21.65
N ASP A 129 5.06 18.77 -21.77
CA ASP A 129 4.10 18.81 -20.68
C ASP A 129 3.12 17.63 -20.78
N PRO A 130 2.63 17.10 -19.64
CA PRO A 130 1.58 16.09 -19.64
C PRO A 130 0.29 16.65 -20.26
N LEU A 131 -0.41 15.80 -21.01
CA LEU A 131 -1.69 16.10 -21.64
C LEU A 131 -2.84 16.06 -20.63
N GLU A 132 -2.81 15.09 -19.71
CA GLU A 132 -3.86 14.85 -18.73
C GLU A 132 -3.27 14.36 -17.41
N LEU A 133 -4.02 14.57 -16.32
CA LEU A 133 -3.74 13.98 -15.01
C LEU A 133 -4.93 13.13 -14.58
N TRP A 134 -4.64 11.92 -14.10
CA TRP A 134 -5.62 11.03 -13.51
C TRP A 134 -5.25 10.74 -12.07
N ARG A 135 -6.23 10.76 -11.16
CA ARG A 135 -6.00 10.68 -9.72
C ARG A 135 -6.82 9.57 -9.08
N LEU A 136 -6.15 8.79 -8.25
CA LEU A 136 -6.73 7.88 -7.28
C LEU A 136 -6.55 8.49 -5.89
N GLU A 137 -7.67 8.92 -5.29
CA GLU A 137 -7.69 9.52 -3.96
C GLU A 137 -7.36 8.50 -2.87
N ILE A 138 -6.67 8.96 -1.82
CA ILE A 138 -6.37 8.13 -0.65
C ILE A 138 -7.33 8.47 0.49
N SER A 139 -8.12 7.47 0.90
CA SER A 139 -9.08 7.61 1.99
C SER A 139 -8.49 7.25 3.35
N ARG A 140 -9.00 7.92 4.38
CA ARG A 140 -8.51 7.84 5.76
C ARG A 140 -9.68 7.95 6.73
N PRO A 141 -9.53 7.44 7.96
CA PRO A 141 -10.49 7.72 9.02
C PRO A 141 -10.68 9.23 9.20
N GLU A 142 -11.85 9.60 9.73
CA GLU A 142 -12.20 10.99 10.09
C GLU A 142 -11.09 11.67 10.91
N PRO A 143 -10.85 12.99 10.76
CA PRO A 143 -9.66 13.67 11.29
C PRO A 143 -9.38 13.43 12.78
N THR A 144 -10.43 13.40 13.61
CA THR A 144 -10.30 13.15 15.05
C THR A 144 -9.82 11.73 15.34
N LEU A 145 -10.40 10.73 14.67
CA LEU A 145 -10.03 9.33 14.82
C LEU A 145 -8.64 9.07 14.22
N LYS A 146 -8.36 9.64 13.05
CA LYS A 146 -7.04 9.61 12.41
C LYS A 146 -5.95 10.05 13.39
N ARG A 147 -6.11 11.20 14.05
CA ARG A 147 -5.14 11.70 15.03
C ARG A 147 -4.92 10.71 16.18
N VAL A 148 -6.00 10.13 16.71
CA VAL A 148 -5.91 9.10 17.78
C VAL A 148 -5.10 7.89 17.30
N ILE A 149 -5.34 7.42 16.07
CA ILE A 149 -4.63 6.28 15.48
C ILE A 149 -3.15 6.61 15.28
N GLU A 150 -2.81 7.78 14.75
CA GLU A 150 -1.43 8.22 14.54
C GLU A 150 -0.66 8.33 15.87
N GLU A 151 -1.28 8.90 16.90
CA GLU A 151 -0.70 8.99 18.25
C GLU A 151 -0.51 7.60 18.90
N ALA A 152 -1.43 6.66 18.64
CA ALA A 152 -1.29 5.28 19.10
C ALA A 152 -0.16 4.55 18.35
N CYS A 153 -0.06 4.73 17.03
CA CYS A 153 0.98 4.13 16.17
C CYS A 153 2.37 4.64 16.56
N THR A 154 2.53 5.96 16.63
CA THR A 154 3.18 6.67 17.72
C THR A 154 3.87 5.89 18.82
N ALA A 155 3.15 5.86 19.94
CA ALA A 155 3.56 5.24 21.18
C ALA A 155 3.86 3.74 21.00
N ALA A 156 3.15 3.06 20.10
CA ALA A 156 3.39 1.65 19.79
C ALA A 156 4.77 1.44 19.16
N ALA A 157 5.15 2.24 18.17
CA ALA A 157 6.45 2.16 17.52
C ALA A 157 7.60 2.47 18.50
N THR A 158 7.44 3.51 19.32
CA THR A 158 8.43 3.84 20.37
C THR A 158 8.61 2.67 21.34
N ARG A 159 7.53 2.02 21.77
CA ARG A 159 7.57 0.87 22.69
C ARG A 159 8.16 -0.39 22.05
N GLN A 160 8.07 -0.53 20.72
CA GLN A 160 8.67 -1.65 20.00
C GLN A 160 10.20 -1.54 19.90
N ALA A 161 10.78 -0.37 20.20
CA ALA A 161 12.23 -0.19 20.41
C ALA A 161 13.11 -0.75 19.27
N GLY A 162 12.69 -0.54 18.01
CA GLY A 162 13.43 -0.98 16.82
C GLY A 162 13.19 -2.43 16.41
N LYS A 163 12.35 -3.18 17.13
CA LYS A 163 11.93 -4.52 16.70
C LYS A 163 11.16 -4.47 15.40
N VAL A 164 11.35 -5.49 14.57
CA VAL A 164 10.61 -5.66 13.32
C VAL A 164 9.52 -6.72 13.44
N PHE A 165 8.62 -6.77 12.46
CA PHE A 165 7.60 -7.81 12.39
C PHE A 165 8.24 -9.20 12.50
N GLY A 166 7.60 -10.10 13.24
CA GLY A 166 7.99 -11.50 13.39
C GLY A 166 9.04 -11.79 14.45
N GLU A 167 9.77 -10.79 14.97
CA GLU A 167 10.72 -11.01 16.08
C GLU A 167 10.03 -11.39 17.40
N GLN A 168 8.84 -10.83 17.63
CA GLN A 168 8.04 -11.13 18.82
C GLN A 168 6.57 -11.34 18.41
N PRO A 169 6.17 -12.58 18.05
CA PRO A 169 4.81 -12.92 17.65
C PRO A 169 3.73 -12.42 18.63
N GLY A 170 2.67 -11.80 18.11
CA GLY A 170 1.55 -11.29 18.91
C GLY A 170 1.82 -9.97 19.65
N TRP A 171 3.06 -9.49 19.65
CA TRP A 171 3.42 -8.26 20.36
C TRP A 171 2.97 -6.99 19.63
N PRO A 172 3.18 -6.83 18.30
CA PRO A 172 2.72 -5.64 17.57
C PRO A 172 1.22 -5.38 17.73
N SER A 173 0.38 -6.41 17.58
CA SER A 173 -1.07 -6.30 17.73
C SER A 173 -1.47 -5.92 19.15
N LYS A 174 -0.92 -6.61 20.16
CA LYS A 174 -1.18 -6.31 21.57
C LYS A 174 -0.83 -4.86 21.93
N VAL A 175 0.37 -4.41 21.56
CA VAL A 175 0.83 -3.07 21.91
C VAL A 175 -0.06 -2.00 21.28
N LEU A 176 -0.43 -2.14 20.00
CA LEU A 176 -1.30 -1.17 19.35
C LEU A 176 -2.68 -1.13 19.99
N VAL A 177 -3.28 -2.30 20.27
CA VAL A 177 -4.58 -2.40 20.95
C VAL A 177 -4.53 -1.72 22.32
N ASP A 178 -3.48 -1.94 23.11
CA ASP A 178 -3.31 -1.26 24.40
C ASP A 178 -3.27 0.27 24.22
N GLN A 179 -2.55 0.77 23.20
CA GLN A 179 -2.41 2.21 22.94
C GLN A 179 -3.71 2.86 22.45
N ILE A 180 -4.49 2.17 21.63
CA ILE A 180 -5.81 2.64 21.19
C ILE A 180 -6.81 2.56 22.36
N GLY A 181 -6.81 1.45 23.09
CA GLY A 181 -7.68 1.21 24.25
C GLY A 181 -7.52 2.27 25.34
N ALA A 182 -6.30 2.74 25.58
CA ALA A 182 -6.03 3.83 26.52
C ALA A 182 -6.64 5.19 26.10
N ARG A 183 -6.99 5.38 24.82
CA ARG A 183 -7.50 6.65 24.26
C ARG A 183 -9.00 6.65 24.03
N ILE A 184 -9.57 5.51 23.59
CA ILE A 184 -10.98 5.41 23.19
C ILE A 184 -11.71 4.20 23.79
N SER A 185 -11.14 3.56 24.82
CA SER A 185 -11.74 2.40 25.51
C SER A 185 -12.09 1.22 24.59
N LEU A 186 -11.39 1.07 23.47
CA LEU A 186 -11.53 -0.08 22.58
C LEU A 186 -11.01 -1.34 23.27
N GLN A 187 -11.82 -2.40 23.26
CA GLN A 187 -11.40 -3.74 23.64
C GLN A 187 -11.34 -4.64 22.40
N VAL A 188 -10.17 -5.23 22.16
CA VAL A 188 -9.95 -6.17 21.06
C VAL A 188 -9.54 -7.51 21.64
N THR A 189 -10.34 -8.52 21.35
CA THR A 189 -10.07 -9.93 21.64
C THR A 189 -9.24 -10.54 20.51
N PRO A 190 -8.37 -11.52 20.78
CA PRO A 190 -7.59 -12.21 19.74
C PRO A 190 -8.43 -13.26 19.00
N ASP A 191 -9.59 -12.84 18.50
CA ASP A 191 -10.54 -13.66 17.72
C ASP A 191 -10.99 -12.90 16.45
N VAL A 192 -11.81 -13.55 15.63
CA VAL A 192 -12.31 -12.97 14.38
C VAL A 192 -13.05 -11.66 14.63
N ALA A 193 -13.91 -11.61 15.66
CA ALA A 193 -14.68 -10.41 15.98
C ALA A 193 -13.80 -9.24 16.42
N GLY A 194 -12.73 -9.50 17.19
CA GLY A 194 -11.75 -8.49 17.55
C GLY A 194 -10.95 -7.99 16.35
N LEU A 195 -10.52 -8.89 15.47
CA LEU A 195 -9.84 -8.53 14.21
C LEU A 195 -10.74 -7.65 13.32
N GLU A 196 -12.02 -8.00 13.17
CA GLU A 196 -13.01 -7.21 12.43
C GLU A 196 -13.19 -5.82 13.05
N ARG A 197 -13.34 -5.72 14.37
CA ARG A 197 -13.46 -4.44 15.09
C ARG A 197 -12.25 -3.55 14.89
N LEU A 198 -11.04 -4.12 14.99
CA LEU A 198 -9.81 -3.37 14.80
C LEU A 198 -9.67 -2.90 13.34
N ALA A 199 -9.96 -3.76 12.37
CA ALA A 199 -9.91 -3.40 10.95
C ALA A 199 -10.91 -2.28 10.60
N ALA A 200 -12.15 -2.38 11.09
CA ALA A 200 -13.19 -1.37 10.87
C ALA A 200 -12.84 -0.01 11.48
N LEU A 201 -12.06 0.01 12.56
CA LEU A 201 -11.58 1.26 13.16
C LEU A 201 -10.45 1.90 12.35
N LEU A 202 -9.54 1.07 11.84
CA LEU A 202 -8.29 1.53 11.21
C LEU A 202 -8.45 1.86 9.73
N ILE A 203 -9.43 1.27 9.05
CA ILE A 203 -9.56 1.31 7.60
C ILE A 203 -10.84 2.04 7.23
N ASP A 204 -10.70 3.13 6.47
CA ASP A 204 -11.84 3.76 5.82
C ASP A 204 -12.23 2.99 4.56
N ALA A 205 -13.50 2.56 4.50
CA ALA A 205 -14.06 1.76 3.43
C ALA A 205 -14.73 2.59 2.32
N SER A 206 -14.47 3.91 2.24
CA SER A 206 -14.94 4.78 1.16
C SER A 206 -14.82 4.14 -0.24
N PRO A 207 -15.90 4.09 -1.05
CA PRO A 207 -15.86 3.48 -2.37
C PRO A 207 -14.92 4.21 -3.35
N GLY A 208 -14.21 3.47 -4.19
CA GLY A 208 -13.39 4.02 -5.27
C GLY A 208 -12.06 4.67 -4.85
N THR A 209 -11.77 4.74 -3.55
CA THR A 209 -10.53 5.33 -3.01
C THR A 209 -9.52 4.26 -2.61
N LEU A 210 -8.23 4.60 -2.59
CA LEU A 210 -7.17 3.78 -2.02
C LEU A 210 -7.17 3.92 -0.49
N GLY A 211 -7.35 2.83 0.23
CA GLY A 211 -7.45 2.85 1.68
C GLY A 211 -6.07 3.01 2.31
N TRP A 212 -5.93 3.97 3.22
CA TRP A 212 -4.71 4.16 3.98
C TRP A 212 -4.85 3.72 5.41
N VAL A 213 -3.79 3.07 5.90
CA VAL A 213 -3.60 2.72 7.30
C VAL A 213 -2.14 3.02 7.64
N GLU A 214 -1.89 3.40 8.89
CA GLU A 214 -0.52 3.65 9.34
C GLU A 214 0.32 2.35 9.28
N PRO A 215 1.61 2.39 8.88
CA PRO A 215 2.45 1.19 8.73
C PRO A 215 2.51 0.31 9.99
N VAL A 216 2.57 0.93 11.17
CA VAL A 216 2.53 0.23 12.46
C VAL A 216 1.19 -0.48 12.68
N ALA A 217 0.10 0.17 12.29
CA ALA A 217 -1.24 -0.39 12.35
C ALA A 217 -1.46 -1.53 11.34
N PHE A 218 -0.89 -1.42 10.15
CA PHE A 218 -0.89 -2.49 9.16
C PHE A 218 -0.16 -3.74 9.65
N GLN A 219 1.05 -3.57 10.21
CA GLN A 219 1.81 -4.68 10.79
C GLN A 219 1.08 -5.32 11.98
N ALA A 220 0.43 -4.51 12.82
CA ALA A 220 -0.39 -5.00 13.93
C ALA A 220 -1.63 -5.78 13.45
N LEU A 221 -2.28 -5.36 12.36
CA LEU A 221 -3.38 -6.12 11.75
C LEU A 221 -2.90 -7.46 11.18
N CYS A 222 -1.76 -7.48 10.49
CA CYS A 222 -1.15 -8.71 10.01
C CYS A 222 -0.79 -9.66 11.18
N ASP A 223 -0.21 -9.12 12.24
CA ASP A 223 0.12 -9.87 13.45
C ASP A 223 -1.12 -10.44 14.14
N LEU A 224 -2.19 -9.65 14.28
CA LEU A 224 -3.45 -10.11 14.87
C LEU A 224 -4.09 -11.21 14.02
N LEU A 225 -4.07 -11.09 12.69
CA LEU A 225 -4.53 -12.14 11.78
C LEU A 225 -3.77 -13.45 11.99
N ALA A 226 -2.44 -13.39 12.17
CA ALA A 226 -1.62 -14.56 12.49
C ALA A 226 -1.95 -15.16 13.85
N VAL A 227 -2.19 -14.32 14.88
CA VAL A 227 -2.60 -14.77 16.22
C VAL A 227 -3.96 -15.47 16.16
N VAL A 228 -4.94 -14.90 15.47
CA VAL A 228 -6.26 -15.51 15.26
C VAL A 228 -6.12 -16.84 14.53
N LEU A 229 -5.26 -16.90 13.50
CA LEU A 229 -4.98 -18.14 12.78
C LEU A 229 -4.34 -19.22 13.67
N GLN A 230 -3.41 -18.83 14.55
CA GLN A 230 -2.79 -19.72 15.53
C GLN A 230 -3.81 -20.25 16.55
N ALA A 231 -4.76 -19.42 16.98
CA ALA A 231 -5.80 -19.80 17.92
C ALA A 231 -6.88 -20.70 17.27
N ALA A 232 -7.23 -20.45 16.01
CA ALA A 232 -8.24 -21.22 15.26
C ALA A 232 -7.67 -22.50 14.61
N GLY A 233 -6.36 -22.59 14.44
CA GLY A 233 -5.69 -23.64 13.67
C GLY A 233 -5.38 -24.92 14.47
N LYS A 234 -5.17 -26.03 13.73
CA LYS A 234 -4.68 -27.32 14.28
C LYS A 234 -3.16 -27.49 14.20
N GLY A 235 -2.41 -26.43 13.91
CA GLY A 235 -0.96 -26.51 13.68
C GLY A 235 -0.24 -25.21 14.03
N PRO A 236 1.09 -25.26 14.20
CA PRO A 236 1.89 -24.08 14.51
C PRO A 236 1.90 -23.09 13.35
N VAL A 237 1.89 -21.81 13.74
CA VAL A 237 2.15 -20.64 12.90
C VAL A 237 3.54 -20.14 13.27
N GLU A 238 4.37 -19.85 12.27
CA GLU A 238 5.70 -19.25 12.47
C GLU A 238 5.78 -17.95 11.68
N TRP A 239 6.20 -16.89 12.34
CA TRP A 239 6.35 -15.57 11.75
C TRP A 239 7.68 -15.49 11.03
N ALA A 240 7.68 -14.94 9.82
CA ALA A 240 8.91 -14.54 9.15
C ALA A 240 9.31 -13.16 9.68
N THR A 241 10.60 -12.99 9.97
CA THR A 241 11.12 -11.66 10.33
C THR A 241 11.17 -10.78 9.08
N SER A 242 10.82 -9.51 9.24
CA SER A 242 10.83 -8.52 8.16
C SER A 242 11.80 -7.36 8.40
N PRO A 243 13.12 -7.61 8.44
CA PRO A 243 14.11 -6.53 8.55
C PRO A 243 14.19 -5.73 7.25
N VAL A 244 14.62 -4.46 7.34
CA VAL A 244 14.93 -3.66 6.14
C VAL A 244 16.09 -4.33 5.40
N ASP A 245 15.90 -4.58 4.11
CA ASP A 245 16.96 -5.07 3.25
C ASP A 245 17.99 -3.97 2.99
N ALA A 246 19.27 -4.29 3.18
CA ALA A 246 20.34 -3.31 3.13
C ALA A 246 20.61 -2.75 1.73
N ILE A 247 20.20 -3.46 0.68
CA ILE A 247 20.43 -3.06 -0.71
C ILE A 247 19.28 -2.18 -1.21
N SER A 248 18.06 -2.65 -1.03
CA SER A 248 16.85 -1.97 -1.52
C SER A 248 16.34 -0.89 -0.57
N GLY A 249 16.72 -0.93 0.72
CA GLY A 249 16.16 -0.06 1.75
C GLY A 249 14.69 -0.35 2.05
N LEU A 250 14.15 -1.49 1.58
CA LEU A 250 12.76 -1.89 1.77
C LEU A 250 12.68 -3.07 2.74
N ALA A 251 11.67 -3.07 3.60
CA ALA A 251 11.33 -4.24 4.39
C ALA A 251 10.42 -5.18 3.60
N PRO A 252 10.62 -6.51 3.67
CA PRO A 252 9.72 -7.45 3.04
C PRO A 252 8.35 -7.42 3.73
N PRO A 253 7.25 -7.64 2.99
CA PRO A 253 5.91 -7.60 3.56
C PRO A 253 5.73 -8.61 4.70
N PRO A 254 4.85 -8.35 5.69
CA PRO A 254 4.55 -9.29 6.75
C PRO A 254 4.09 -10.65 6.22
N MET A 255 4.75 -11.72 6.68
CA MET A 255 4.51 -13.09 6.26
C MET A 255 4.54 -14.06 7.44
N VAL A 256 3.78 -15.14 7.32
CA VAL A 256 3.87 -16.29 8.22
C VAL A 256 3.89 -17.58 7.43
N ARG A 257 4.28 -18.68 8.07
CA ARG A 257 4.05 -20.03 7.55
C ARG A 257 3.25 -20.85 8.53
N VAL A 258 2.43 -21.74 8.01
CA VAL A 258 1.61 -22.66 8.81
C VAL A 258 1.94 -24.10 8.48
N ARG A 259 1.96 -24.96 9.50
CA ARG A 259 2.18 -26.39 9.30
C ARG A 259 0.85 -27.12 9.12
N ARG A 260 0.67 -27.77 7.97
CA ARG A 260 -0.52 -28.55 7.62
C ARG A 260 -0.13 -29.85 6.94
N ARG A 261 -0.68 -30.96 7.43
CA ARG A 261 -0.48 -32.32 6.88
C ARG A 261 1.01 -32.66 6.63
N GLY A 262 1.89 -32.26 7.55
CA GLY A 262 3.33 -32.49 7.47
C GLY A 262 4.11 -31.48 6.61
N SER A 263 3.46 -30.57 5.89
CA SER A 263 4.09 -29.55 5.03
C SER A 263 3.95 -28.14 5.60
N TRP A 264 4.89 -27.25 5.25
CA TRP A 264 4.79 -25.83 5.55
C TRP A 264 4.22 -25.07 4.35
N ARG A 265 3.21 -24.23 4.59
CA ARG A 265 2.62 -23.33 3.59
C ARG A 265 2.90 -21.88 3.99
N ALA A 266 3.51 -21.11 3.10
CA ALA A 266 3.72 -19.68 3.30
C ALA A 266 2.43 -18.90 3.04
N LEU A 267 2.14 -17.91 3.89
CA LEU A 267 0.99 -17.03 3.82
C LEU A 267 1.48 -15.57 3.75
N TRP A 268 1.01 -14.85 2.74
CA TRP A 268 1.46 -13.49 2.41
C TRP A 268 0.53 -12.45 3.05
N LEU A 269 0.51 -12.41 4.39
CA LEU A 269 -0.48 -11.65 5.17
C LEU A 269 -0.61 -10.20 4.72
N GLY A 270 0.53 -9.49 4.57
CA GLY A 270 0.51 -8.10 4.13
C GLY A 270 -0.14 -7.92 2.75
N ARG A 271 0.25 -8.75 1.78
CA ARG A 271 -0.31 -8.69 0.42
C ARG A 271 -1.80 -8.98 0.41
N ASP A 272 -2.21 -10.04 1.08
CA ASP A 272 -3.59 -10.51 1.04
C ASP A 272 -4.52 -9.55 1.81
N LEU A 273 -4.06 -8.98 2.93
CA LEU A 273 -4.78 -7.94 3.66
C LEU A 273 -4.93 -6.66 2.84
N MET A 274 -3.84 -6.17 2.24
CA MET A 274 -3.87 -4.99 1.37
C MET A 274 -4.86 -5.18 0.22
N ARG A 275 -4.83 -6.32 -0.47
CA ARG A 275 -5.76 -6.61 -1.58
C ARG A 275 -7.21 -6.69 -1.10
N GLY A 276 -7.48 -7.36 0.00
CA GLY A 276 -8.85 -7.53 0.49
C GLY A 276 -9.47 -6.28 1.10
N LEU A 277 -8.65 -5.38 1.67
CA LEU A 277 -9.13 -4.26 2.49
C LEU A 277 -8.78 -2.88 1.95
N LEU A 278 -7.69 -2.71 1.20
CA LEU A 278 -7.14 -1.38 0.89
C LEU A 278 -7.24 -1.00 -0.59
N LEU A 279 -7.21 -1.95 -1.53
CA LEU A 279 -7.30 -1.64 -2.96
C LEU A 279 -8.74 -1.44 -3.41
N PRO A 280 -9.08 -0.34 -4.12
CA PRO A 280 -10.47 -0.03 -4.46
C PRO A 280 -11.14 -1.05 -5.38
N TRP A 281 -10.38 -1.70 -6.27
CA TRP A 281 -10.90 -2.69 -7.23
C TRP A 281 -11.07 -4.11 -6.65
N SER A 282 -10.60 -4.37 -5.44
CA SER A 282 -10.74 -5.68 -4.79
C SER A 282 -11.23 -5.61 -3.35
N ARG A 283 -11.51 -4.40 -2.84
CA ARG A 283 -11.98 -4.17 -1.48
C ARG A 283 -13.33 -4.85 -1.27
N GLN A 284 -13.40 -5.64 -0.21
CA GLN A 284 -14.64 -6.18 0.32
C GLN A 284 -14.95 -5.52 1.66
N ALA A 285 -16.15 -5.75 2.20
CA ALA A 285 -16.43 -5.38 3.58
C ALA A 285 -15.39 -6.05 4.51
N PRO A 286 -14.80 -5.34 5.50
CA PRO A 286 -13.70 -5.87 6.29
C PRO A 286 -13.98 -7.25 6.89
N GLY A 287 -15.18 -7.47 7.42
CA GLY A 287 -15.57 -8.77 7.97
C GLY A 287 -15.57 -9.91 6.95
N ASP A 288 -16.12 -9.67 5.76
CA ASP A 288 -16.19 -10.70 4.72
C ASP A 288 -14.80 -11.03 4.17
N ALA A 289 -13.97 -10.01 3.95
CA ALA A 289 -12.59 -10.18 3.49
C ALA A 289 -11.77 -11.03 4.48
N LEU A 290 -11.84 -10.69 5.77
CA LEU A 290 -11.08 -11.37 6.82
C LEU A 290 -11.55 -12.82 7.02
N LYS A 291 -12.86 -13.06 6.98
CA LYS A 291 -13.42 -14.42 7.03
C LYS A 291 -12.99 -15.26 5.83
N ALA A 292 -13.00 -14.69 4.63
CA ALA A 292 -12.53 -15.36 3.42
C ALA A 292 -11.03 -15.72 3.52
N MET A 293 -10.18 -14.78 3.94
CA MET A 293 -8.74 -15.04 4.14
C MET A 293 -8.50 -16.16 5.16
N LEU A 294 -9.17 -16.11 6.31
CA LEU A 294 -9.04 -17.15 7.34
C LEU A 294 -9.50 -18.52 6.83
N ALA A 295 -10.62 -18.58 6.11
CA ALA A 295 -11.08 -19.82 5.50
C ALA A 295 -10.03 -20.38 4.52
N ASP A 296 -9.43 -19.54 3.69
CA ASP A 296 -8.41 -19.92 2.70
C ASP A 296 -7.11 -20.42 3.34
N TYR A 297 -6.73 -19.85 4.48
CA TYR A 297 -5.54 -20.25 5.23
C TYR A 297 -5.75 -21.52 6.07
N LEU A 298 -7.00 -21.78 6.49
CA LEU A 298 -7.37 -22.96 7.27
C LEU A 298 -7.66 -24.20 6.42
N ARG A 299 -7.92 -24.03 5.11
CA ARG A 299 -8.01 -25.10 4.10
C ARG A 299 -6.65 -25.73 3.84
#